data_AF-A0A351UP21-F1
#
_entry.id   AF-A0A351UP21-F1
#
_cell.length_a   1.000
_cell.length_b   1.000
_cell.length_c   1.000
_cell.angle_alpha   90.00
_cell.angle_beta   90.00
_cell.angle_gamma   90.00
#
_symmetry.space_group_name_H-M   'P 1'
#
loop_
_entity.id
_entity.type
_entity.pdbx_description
1 polymer ?
#
loop_
_entity_poly.entity_id
_entity_poly.type
_entity_poly.pdbx_seq_one_letter_code
_entity_poly.pdbx_strand_id
1 'polypeptide(L)'
;MSTIFATGQQSSKGVYYGIFSLAQLQATFRALIAKGEARYLGKPKIVAMNNKTALITIAKDAATGVQSTTQSAGGASGSSSTGVERRRVGLTLKVTPQVNKEGYVTLIVQPSYSDVIASAVTVNGATVYDPVSRGASTMVRVKNGQTVVIGGMLSSNETKTVRKVPLLGYIPILGWLFTSISSTRSNTDLVIFITPTILVD
;
A
#
# COMPACT_ATOMS: atom_id res chain seq x y z
N MET A 1 20.73 6.65 -25.51
CA MET A 1 20.28 7.79 -26.33
C MET A 1 20.00 7.26 -27.73
N SER A 2 18.73 7.03 -28.07
CA SER A 2 18.31 6.72 -29.43
C SER A 2 17.10 7.59 -29.74
N THR A 3 17.17 8.26 -30.88
CA THR A 3 16.32 9.36 -31.32
C THR A 3 14.87 8.92 -31.48
N ILE A 4 13.96 9.69 -30.87
CA ILE A 4 12.52 9.39 -30.74
C ILE A 4 11.73 9.84 -32.00
N PHE A 5 12.40 10.39 -33.02
CA PHE A 5 11.80 10.76 -34.29
C PHE A 5 12.78 10.46 -35.43
N ALA A 6 12.44 9.49 -36.27
CA ALA A 6 13.02 9.38 -37.61
C ALA A 6 12.14 10.21 -38.54
N THR A 7 12.68 11.33 -39.03
CA THR A 7 12.03 12.24 -39.98
C THR A 7 11.85 11.52 -41.32
N GLY A 8 10.60 11.42 -41.79
CA GLY A 8 10.25 11.04 -43.15
C GLY A 8 9.41 12.13 -43.81
N GLN A 9 10.07 12.98 -44.59
CA GLN A 9 9.59 13.73 -45.76
C GLN A 9 8.25 14.49 -45.63
N GLN A 10 8.36 15.82 -45.65
CA GLN A 10 7.27 16.78 -45.82
C GLN A 10 6.75 16.72 -47.27
N SER A 11 5.44 16.52 -47.48
CA SER A 11 4.77 16.91 -48.73
C SER A 11 3.34 17.38 -48.46
N SER A 12 2.97 18.41 -49.22
CA SER A 12 1.73 19.17 -49.19
C SER A 12 0.49 18.27 -49.24
N LYS A 13 -0.44 18.48 -48.30
CA LYS A 13 -1.72 17.74 -48.04
C LYS A 13 -1.64 16.54 -47.09
N GLY A 14 -1.59 16.84 -45.79
CA GLY A 14 -2.66 16.45 -44.86
C GLY A 14 -2.91 14.98 -44.52
N VAL A 15 -1.98 14.05 -44.72
CA VAL A 15 -2.05 12.72 -44.06
C VAL A 15 -0.66 12.33 -43.54
N TYR A 16 -0.53 12.22 -42.22
CA TYR A 16 0.67 11.71 -41.56
C TYR A 16 0.56 10.19 -41.43
N TYR A 17 1.30 9.45 -42.26
CA TYR A 17 1.44 8.01 -42.10
C TYR A 17 2.57 7.72 -41.09
N GLY A 18 2.18 7.48 -39.83
CA GLY A 18 3.06 6.92 -38.83
C GLY A 18 2.99 5.39 -38.89
N ILE A 19 4.13 4.71 -38.99
CA ILE A 19 4.19 3.25 -38.90
C ILE A 19 3.87 2.87 -37.46
N PHE A 20 2.70 2.29 -37.22
CA PHE A 20 2.33 1.74 -35.92
C PHE A 20 3.22 0.53 -35.62
N SER A 21 4.32 0.75 -34.90
CA SER A 21 5.19 -0.35 -34.50
C SER A 21 4.49 -1.19 -33.41
N LEU A 22 4.54 -2.51 -33.56
CA LEU A 22 4.04 -3.44 -32.55
C LEU A 22 4.69 -3.21 -31.18
N ALA A 23 5.92 -2.70 -31.16
CA ALA A 23 6.65 -2.32 -29.96
C ALA A 23 6.00 -1.15 -29.21
N GLN A 24 5.53 -0.11 -29.90
CA GLN A 24 4.80 1.01 -29.28
C GLN A 24 3.45 0.56 -28.73
N LEU A 25 2.72 -0.28 -29.47
CA LEU A 25 1.47 -0.87 -28.99
C LEU A 25 1.71 -1.73 -27.75
N GLN A 26 2.76 -2.54 -27.74
CA GLN A 26 3.13 -3.41 -26.62
C GLN A 26 3.58 -2.60 -25.39
N ALA A 27 4.27 -1.48 -25.58
CA ALA A 27 4.65 -0.57 -24.49
C ALA A 27 3.42 0.10 -23.85
N THR A 28 2.49 0.61 -24.68
CA THR A 28 1.23 1.19 -24.21
C THR A 28 0.33 0.15 -23.53
N PHE A 29 0.28 -1.08 -24.06
CA PHE A 29 -0.49 -2.18 -23.49
C PHE A 29 0.11 -2.68 -22.16
N ARG A 30 1.45 -2.74 -22.04
CA ARG A 30 2.14 -3.04 -20.77
C ARG A 30 1.91 -1.97 -19.72
N ALA A 31 1.85 -0.69 -20.11
CA ALA A 31 1.51 0.39 -19.19
C ALA A 31 0.07 0.28 -18.65
N LEU A 32 -0.86 -0.27 -19.44
CA LEU A 32 -2.26 -0.47 -19.05
C LEU A 32 -2.46 -1.70 -18.14
N ILE A 33 -1.65 -2.76 -18.31
CA ILE A 33 -1.70 -4.00 -17.49
C ILE A 33 -1.16 -3.78 -16.06
N ALA A 34 -0.41 -2.71 -15.79
CA ALA A 34 0.09 -2.36 -14.46
C ALA A 34 -1.01 -1.98 -13.41
N LYS A 35 -2.29 -2.23 -13.72
CA LYS A 35 -3.45 -1.82 -12.92
C LYS A 35 -3.78 -2.85 -11.83
N GLY A 36 -3.13 -2.69 -10.68
CA GLY A 36 -3.63 -2.97 -9.32
C GLY A 36 -4.16 -4.38 -8.99
N GLU A 37 -3.26 -5.25 -8.55
CA GLU A 37 -3.61 -6.53 -7.92
C GLU A 37 -4.20 -6.31 -6.50
N ALA A 38 -5.32 -6.96 -6.18
CA ALA A 38 -5.87 -6.97 -4.83
C ALA A 38 -4.94 -7.79 -3.91
N ARG A 39 -4.21 -7.13 -3.01
CA ARG A 39 -3.29 -7.80 -2.10
C ARG A 39 -4.05 -8.41 -0.92
N TYR A 40 -4.17 -9.73 -0.89
CA TYR A 40 -4.77 -10.45 0.23
C TYR A 40 -3.87 -10.39 1.48
N LEU A 41 -4.42 -9.90 2.59
CA LEU A 41 -3.66 -9.55 3.79
C LEU A 41 -3.96 -10.51 4.97
N GLY A 42 -3.76 -11.81 4.73
CA GLY A 42 -3.74 -12.86 5.77
C GLY A 42 -5.10 -13.24 6.41
N LYS A 43 -5.18 -14.47 6.96
CA LYS A 43 -6.37 -15.03 7.65
C LYS A 43 -5.97 -15.62 9.00
N PRO A 44 -5.93 -14.81 10.08
CA PRO A 44 -5.61 -15.34 11.40
C PRO A 44 -6.76 -16.23 11.87
N LYS A 45 -6.43 -17.38 12.46
CA LYS A 45 -7.40 -18.28 13.09
C LYS A 45 -6.91 -18.57 14.50
N ILE A 46 -7.82 -18.52 15.47
CA ILE A 46 -7.54 -18.83 16.87
C ILE A 46 -8.75 -19.50 17.48
N VAL A 47 -8.50 -20.48 18.35
CA VAL A 47 -9.53 -21.16 19.15
C VAL A 47 -9.46 -20.61 20.56
N ALA A 48 -10.62 -20.38 21.17
CA ALA A 48 -10.72 -19.82 22.51
C ALA A 48 -11.88 -20.47 23.26
N MET A 49 -11.72 -20.63 24.58
CA MET A 49 -12.80 -21.07 25.45
C MET A 49 -13.83 -19.95 25.66
N ASN A 50 -15.06 -20.33 26.01
CA ASN A 50 -16.11 -19.39 26.37
C ASN A 50 -15.67 -18.46 27.51
N ASN A 51 -15.87 -17.15 27.33
CA ASN A 51 -15.44 -16.08 28.24
C ASN A 51 -13.93 -16.01 28.51
N LYS A 52 -13.08 -16.61 27.66
CA LYS A 52 -11.62 -16.53 27.77
C LYS A 52 -11.03 -15.78 26.59
N THR A 53 -10.25 -14.76 26.92
CA THR A 53 -9.51 -13.99 25.92
C THR A 53 -8.39 -14.83 25.33
N ALA A 54 -8.31 -14.85 24.01
CA ALA A 54 -7.24 -15.46 23.27
C ALA A 54 -6.53 -14.42 22.39
N LEU A 55 -5.23 -14.59 22.19
CA LEU A 55 -4.36 -13.69 21.44
C LEU A 55 -3.50 -14.50 20.47
N ILE A 56 -3.51 -14.12 19.20
CA ILE A 56 -2.55 -14.60 18.20
C ILE A 56 -1.81 -13.40 17.63
N THR A 57 -0.49 -13.53 17.56
CA THR A 57 0.41 -12.51 17.00
C THR A 57 1.32 -13.18 15.99
N ILE A 58 1.26 -12.70 14.75
CA ILE A 58 2.10 -13.13 13.62
C ILE A 58 2.89 -11.89 13.22
N ALA A 59 4.13 -11.77 13.70
CA ALA A 59 4.92 -10.57 13.52
C ALA A 59 6.33 -10.88 12.99
N LYS A 60 6.93 -9.88 12.33
CA LYS A 60 8.33 -9.84 11.90
C LYS A 60 8.95 -8.52 12.33
N ASP A 61 10.26 -8.51 12.53
CA ASP A 61 11.01 -7.30 12.86
C ASP A 61 11.53 -6.65 11.56
N ALA A 62 10.76 -5.69 11.04
CA ALA A 62 11.07 -4.96 9.83
C ALA A 62 12.08 -3.84 10.10
N ALA A 63 12.97 -3.57 9.14
CA ALA A 63 13.88 -2.43 9.20
C ALA A 63 13.12 -1.15 8.83
N THR A 64 13.07 -0.18 9.75
CA THR A 64 12.37 1.10 9.57
C THR A 64 13.31 2.26 9.29
N GLY A 65 14.58 2.16 9.67
CA GLY A 65 15.54 3.24 9.42
C GLY A 65 16.98 2.88 9.74
N VAL A 66 17.86 3.84 9.51
CA VAL A 66 19.28 3.79 9.88
C VAL A 66 19.53 4.81 10.99
N GLN A 67 20.13 4.39 12.09
CA GLN A 67 20.67 5.30 13.10
C GLN A 67 22.17 5.45 12.89
N SER A 68 22.62 6.67 12.67
CA SER A 68 24.04 7.02 12.66
C SER A 68 24.37 7.70 13.97
N THR A 69 25.15 7.05 14.83
CA THR A 69 25.69 7.67 16.05
C THR A 69 27.13 8.08 15.77
N THR A 70 27.38 9.39 15.76
CA THR A 70 28.74 9.93 15.72
C THR A 70 29.20 10.21 17.15
N GLN A 71 30.08 9.38 17.70
CA GLN A 71 30.78 9.72 18.95
C GLN A 71 32.03 10.53 18.60
N SER A 72 32.01 11.82 18.93
CA SER A 72 33.21 12.65 18.90
C SER A 72 33.80 12.70 20.30
N ALA A 73 34.90 11.99 20.53
CA ALA A 73 35.69 12.10 21.74
C ALA A 73 36.81 13.11 21.51
N GLY A 74 36.69 14.30 22.11
CA GLY A 74 37.81 15.19 22.44
C GLY A 74 38.89 15.42 21.37
N GLY A 75 38.50 15.75 20.13
CA GLY A 75 39.46 16.20 19.11
C GLY A 75 40.10 15.11 18.24
N ALA A 76 39.71 13.84 18.37
CA ALA A 76 40.08 12.77 17.42
C ALA A 76 38.91 12.41 16.48
N SER A 77 39.24 11.97 15.26
CA SER A 77 38.26 11.57 14.23
C SER A 77 37.30 10.51 14.79
N GLY A 78 36.03 10.88 14.96
CA GLY A 78 35.02 10.05 15.59
C GLY A 78 34.68 8.83 14.74
N SER A 79 34.62 7.66 15.35
CA SER A 79 34.12 6.44 14.72
C SER A 79 32.61 6.56 14.51
N SER A 80 32.14 6.47 13.27
CA SER A 80 30.72 6.42 12.94
C SER A 80 30.22 4.97 12.93
N SER A 81 29.29 4.63 13.81
CA SER A 81 28.58 3.35 13.78
C SER A 81 27.19 3.55 13.18
N THR A 82 26.84 2.75 12.18
CA THR A 82 25.50 2.74 11.56
C THR A 82 24.72 1.54 12.07
N GLY A 83 23.72 1.78 12.91
CA GLY A 83 22.74 0.79 13.34
C GLY A 83 21.50 0.80 12.45
N VAL A 84 20.76 -0.32 12.44
CA VAL A 84 19.44 -0.40 11.77
C VAL A 84 18.36 -0.37 12.84
N GLU A 85 17.44 0.59 12.75
CA GLU A 85 16.25 0.63 13.59
C GLU A 85 15.25 -0.43 13.11
N ARG A 86 14.80 -1.27 14.04
CA ARG A 86 13.84 -2.35 13.77
C ARG A 86 12.53 -2.07 14.48
N ARG A 87 11.42 -2.26 13.77
CA ARG A 87 10.07 -2.22 14.33
C ARG A 87 9.33 -3.51 14.08
N ARG A 88 8.66 -3.99 15.12
CA ARG A 88 7.78 -5.17 15.04
C ARG A 88 6.51 -4.81 14.29
N VAL A 89 6.31 -5.46 13.15
CA VAL A 89 5.12 -5.28 12.31
C VAL A 89 4.52 -6.64 11.96
N GLY A 90 3.21 -6.67 11.79
CA GLY A 90 2.48 -7.89 11.44
C GLY A 90 1.04 -7.84 11.92
N LEU A 91 0.46 -9.02 12.04
CA LEU A 91 -0.95 -9.22 12.33
C LEU A 91 -1.14 -9.69 13.78
N THR A 92 -2.05 -9.02 14.49
CA THR A 92 -2.45 -9.38 15.85
C THR A 92 -3.97 -9.49 15.88
N LEU A 93 -4.48 -10.59 16.44
CA LEU A 93 -5.91 -10.75 16.70
C LEU A 93 -6.09 -11.11 18.18
N LYS A 94 -6.78 -10.23 18.90
CA LYS A 94 -7.26 -10.48 20.25
C LYS A 94 -8.77 -10.64 20.22
N VAL A 95 -9.27 -11.72 20.83
CA VAL A 95 -10.69 -12.04 20.82
C VAL A 95 -11.13 -12.62 22.16
N THR A 96 -12.33 -12.27 22.60
CA THR A 96 -13.01 -12.87 23.75
C THR A 96 -14.41 -13.31 23.30
N PRO A 97 -14.68 -14.61 23.18
CA PRO A 97 -15.99 -15.10 22.79
C PRO A 97 -16.91 -15.32 23.98
N GLN A 98 -18.20 -15.12 23.77
CA GLN A 98 -19.27 -15.48 24.67
C GLN A 98 -20.37 -16.18 23.86
N VAL A 99 -20.63 -17.44 24.17
CA VAL A 99 -21.64 -18.26 23.47
C VAL A 99 -22.95 -18.27 24.26
N ASN A 100 -24.06 -18.00 23.56
CA ASN A 100 -25.41 -18.06 24.11
C ASN A 100 -26.10 -19.39 23.73
N LYS A 101 -27.14 -19.78 24.49
CA LYS A 101 -27.92 -21.02 24.27
C LYS A 101 -28.58 -21.10 22.89
N GLU A 102 -28.85 -19.95 22.26
CA GLU A 102 -29.47 -19.84 20.93
C GLU A 102 -28.46 -19.99 19.77
N GLY A 103 -27.18 -20.26 20.06
CA GLY A 103 -26.13 -20.42 19.03
C GLY A 103 -25.60 -19.10 18.47
N TYR A 104 -25.89 -17.97 19.13
CA TYR A 104 -25.20 -16.70 18.89
C TYR A 104 -23.88 -16.65 19.66
N VAL A 105 -22.86 -16.09 19.03
CA VAL A 105 -21.55 -15.83 19.60
C VAL A 105 -21.36 -14.31 19.65
N THR A 106 -21.32 -13.77 20.86
CA THR A 106 -20.89 -12.40 21.11
C THR A 106 -19.36 -12.40 21.17
N LEU A 107 -18.71 -11.51 20.42
CA LEU A 107 -17.27 -11.43 20.30
C LEU A 107 -16.82 -10.02 20.63
N ILE A 108 -15.92 -9.88 21.62
CA ILE A 108 -15.08 -8.68 21.74
C ILE A 108 -13.85 -8.93 20.88
N VAL A 109 -13.68 -8.14 19.83
CA VAL A 109 -12.68 -8.38 18.76
C VAL A 109 -11.80 -7.16 18.54
N GLN A 110 -10.50 -7.41 18.53
CA GLN A 110 -9.46 -6.42 18.33
C GLN A 110 -8.44 -6.91 17.29
N PRO A 111 -8.79 -6.98 16.00
CA PRO A 111 -7.82 -7.20 14.94
C PRO A 111 -6.97 -5.96 14.70
N SER A 112 -5.68 -6.16 14.51
CA SER A 112 -4.71 -5.13 14.18
C SER A 112 -3.71 -5.69 13.18
N TYR A 113 -3.40 -4.91 12.15
CA TYR A 113 -2.41 -5.20 11.13
C TYR A 113 -1.47 -4.01 11.03
N SER A 114 -0.17 -4.27 11.15
CA SER A 114 0.87 -3.29 10.94
C SER A 114 1.82 -3.72 9.83
N ASP A 115 2.31 -2.75 9.08
CA ASP A 115 3.30 -2.91 8.02
C ASP A 115 4.24 -1.70 8.01
N VAL A 116 5.26 -1.75 7.15
CA VAL A 116 6.12 -0.60 6.88
C VAL A 116 5.99 -0.23 5.41
N ILE A 117 5.89 1.07 5.12
CA ILE A 117 5.84 1.60 3.75
C ILE A 117 7.05 2.50 3.52
N ALA A 118 7.57 2.56 2.29
CA ALA A 118 8.68 3.45 1.98
C ALA A 118 8.27 4.90 2.25
N SER A 119 9.08 5.61 3.04
CA SER A 119 8.84 7.02 3.35
C SER A 119 9.16 7.89 2.13
N ALA A 120 8.49 9.04 2.05
CA ALA A 120 8.82 10.07 1.07
C ALA A 120 10.14 10.80 1.40
N VAL A 121 10.68 10.61 2.60
CA VAL A 121 11.91 11.23 3.08
C VAL A 121 13.07 10.23 3.05
N THR A 122 14.21 10.68 2.52
CA THR A 122 15.48 9.94 2.57
C THR A 122 16.42 10.59 3.57
N VAL A 123 17.07 9.79 4.41
CA VAL A 123 18.08 10.27 5.38
C VAL A 123 19.44 9.73 4.94
N ASN A 124 20.40 10.63 4.69
CA ASN A 124 21.77 10.28 4.25
C ASN A 124 21.82 9.35 3.02
N GLY A 125 20.88 9.49 2.07
CA GLY A 125 20.80 8.66 0.87
C GLY A 125 20.16 7.27 1.08
N ALA A 126 19.76 6.92 2.31
CA ALA A 126 19.03 5.69 2.61
C ALA A 126 17.51 5.94 2.66
N THR A 127 16.74 4.99 2.11
CA THR A 127 15.29 4.96 2.23
C THR A 127 14.88 4.60 3.65
N VAL A 128 14.09 5.47 4.28
CA VAL A 128 13.45 5.22 5.58
C VAL A 128 12.06 4.63 5.32
N TYR A 129 11.52 3.86 6.27
CA TYR A 129 10.17 3.32 6.17
C TYR A 129 9.27 3.83 7.30
N ASP A 130 8.07 4.28 6.94
CA ASP A 130 7.05 4.73 7.87
C ASP A 130 6.21 3.54 8.35
N PRO A 131 6.04 3.35 9.68
CA PRO A 131 5.17 2.32 10.20
C PRO A 131 3.71 2.71 10.00
N VAL A 132 2.94 1.81 9.39
CA VAL A 132 1.49 1.94 9.23
C VAL A 132 0.78 0.88 10.04
N SER A 133 -0.34 1.24 10.68
CA SER A 133 -1.18 0.34 11.45
C SER A 133 -2.63 0.52 11.08
N ARG A 134 -3.37 -0.59 11.00
CA ARG A 134 -4.78 -0.66 10.63
C ARG A 134 -5.45 -1.65 11.57
N GLY A 135 -6.51 -1.26 12.25
CA GLY A 135 -7.19 -2.14 13.18
C GLY A 135 -8.57 -1.64 13.53
N ALA A 136 -9.32 -2.48 14.23
CA ALA A 136 -10.64 -2.15 14.76
C ALA A 136 -10.76 -2.71 16.18
N SER A 137 -11.58 -2.09 17.01
CA SER A 137 -11.95 -2.60 18.33
C SER A 137 -13.46 -2.48 18.46
N THR A 138 -14.15 -3.61 18.51
CA THR A 138 -15.62 -3.62 18.57
C THR A 138 -16.15 -4.85 19.30
N MET A 139 -17.42 -4.78 19.69
CA MET A 139 -18.19 -5.90 20.22
C MET A 139 -19.30 -6.22 19.22
N VAL A 140 -19.32 -7.45 18.72
CA VAL A 140 -20.30 -7.88 17.70
C VAL A 140 -20.96 -9.18 18.12
N ARG A 141 -22.24 -9.35 17.78
CA ARG A 141 -22.97 -10.61 17.98
C ARG A 141 -23.27 -11.21 16.63
N VAL A 142 -22.82 -12.45 16.41
CA VAL A 142 -22.92 -13.14 15.13
C VAL A 142 -23.42 -14.56 15.38
N LYS A 143 -24.22 -15.09 14.48
CA LYS A 143 -24.65 -16.49 14.56
C LYS A 143 -23.49 -17.43 14.23
N ASN A 144 -23.45 -18.60 14.85
CA ASN A 144 -22.45 -19.63 14.55
C ASN A 144 -22.32 -19.87 13.03
N GLY A 145 -21.09 -19.83 12.51
CA GLY A 145 -20.77 -20.06 11.10
C GLY A 145 -21.09 -18.90 10.14
N GLN A 146 -21.73 -17.82 10.61
CA GLN A 146 -22.00 -16.65 9.79
C GLN A 146 -20.84 -15.66 9.81
N THR A 147 -20.69 -14.90 8.73
CA THR A 147 -19.64 -13.88 8.61
C THR A 147 -20.27 -12.50 8.75
N VAL A 148 -19.64 -11.64 9.55
CA VAL A 148 -20.01 -10.22 9.67
C VAL A 148 -18.85 -9.32 9.23
N VAL A 149 -19.18 -8.17 8.67
CA VAL A 149 -18.22 -7.09 8.41
C VAL A 149 -18.19 -6.19 9.63
N ILE A 150 -17.03 -6.06 10.26
CA ILE A 150 -16.88 -5.27 11.50
C ILE A 150 -16.29 -3.88 11.28
N GLY A 151 -15.80 -3.62 10.07
CA GLY A 151 -15.26 -2.33 9.70
C GLY A 151 -14.64 -2.32 8.32
N GLY A 152 -14.46 -1.11 7.80
CA GLY A 152 -13.69 -0.87 6.59
C GLY A 152 -13.22 0.58 6.49
N MET A 153 -12.19 0.80 5.69
CA MET A 153 -11.66 2.12 5.37
C MET A 153 -11.43 2.18 3.86
N LEU A 154 -12.10 3.11 3.19
CA LEU A 154 -11.89 3.43 1.79
C LEU A 154 -10.99 4.68 1.73
N SER A 155 -9.80 4.56 1.16
CA SER A 155 -8.90 5.70 0.97
C SER A 155 -8.53 5.82 -0.49
N SER A 156 -8.97 6.89 -1.15
CA SER A 156 -8.61 7.20 -2.54
C SER A 156 -7.69 8.40 -2.53
N ASN A 157 -6.45 8.23 -2.97
CA ASN A 157 -5.51 9.31 -3.18
C ASN A 157 -5.27 9.48 -4.67
N GLU A 158 -5.55 10.66 -5.20
CA GLU A 158 -5.35 11.01 -6.61
C GLU A 158 -4.28 12.10 -6.71
N THR A 159 -3.17 11.76 -7.34
CA THR A 159 -2.07 12.68 -7.62
C THR A 159 -2.04 12.98 -9.10
N LYS A 160 -2.39 14.21 -9.47
CA LYS A 160 -2.31 14.70 -10.85
C LYS A 160 -1.07 15.60 -11.02
N THR A 161 -0.09 15.12 -11.76
CA THR A 161 1.11 15.89 -12.13
C THR A 161 0.98 16.37 -13.57
N VAL A 162 0.92 17.69 -13.76
CA VAL A 162 0.90 18.33 -15.08
C VAL A 162 2.26 18.96 -15.34
N ARG A 163 2.99 18.43 -16.33
CA ARG A 163 4.24 19.00 -16.83
C ARG A 163 3.95 19.69 -18.16
N LYS A 164 4.26 20.98 -18.26
CA LYS A 164 4.05 21.78 -19.48
C LYS A 164 5.32 22.54 -19.84
N VAL A 165 5.61 22.66 -21.13
CA VAL A 165 6.67 23.55 -21.61
C VAL A 165 6.18 25.01 -21.49
N PRO A 166 6.92 25.91 -20.84
CA PRO A 166 6.54 27.33 -20.75
C PRO A 166 6.40 27.95 -22.16
N LEU A 167 5.49 28.92 -22.32
CA LEU A 167 5.04 29.52 -23.59
C LEU A 167 4.24 28.59 -24.52
N LEU A 168 4.80 27.45 -24.92
CA LEU A 168 4.19 26.52 -25.88
C LEU A 168 3.00 25.75 -25.32
N GLY A 169 3.00 25.46 -24.02
CA GLY A 169 1.92 24.74 -23.33
C GLY A 169 0.64 25.55 -23.11
N TYR A 170 0.66 26.87 -23.34
CA TYR A 170 -0.51 27.76 -23.17
C TYR A 170 -1.25 28.05 -24.49
N ILE A 171 -0.72 27.61 -25.63
CA ILE A 171 -1.32 27.87 -26.94
C ILE A 171 -2.63 27.05 -27.05
N PRO A 172 -3.79 27.67 -27.31
CA PRO A 172 -5.02 26.95 -27.58
C PRO A 172 -4.82 25.97 -28.75
N ILE A 173 -5.43 24.78 -28.70
CA ILE A 173 -5.35 23.73 -29.74
C ILE A 173 -3.99 23.00 -29.82
N LEU A 174 -2.85 23.70 -29.74
CA LEU A 174 -1.51 23.11 -29.89
C LEU A 174 -0.82 22.76 -28.56
N GLY A 175 -1.21 23.39 -27.45
CA GLY A 175 -0.56 23.22 -26.13
C GLY A 175 -0.70 21.82 -25.54
N TRP A 176 -1.65 21.01 -26.02
CA TRP A 176 -1.82 19.61 -25.60
C TRP A 176 -0.67 18.71 -26.05
N LEU A 177 -0.02 19.03 -27.18
CA LEU A 177 1.14 18.28 -27.68
C LEU A 177 2.42 18.56 -26.88
N PHE A 178 2.44 19.66 -26.13
CA PHE A 178 3.54 20.11 -25.27
C PHE A 178 3.22 20.00 -23.77
N THR A 179 2.14 19.28 -23.43
CA THR A 179 1.71 19.02 -22.06
C THR A 179 1.72 17.52 -21.80
N SER A 180 2.43 17.09 -20.75
CA SER A 180 2.38 15.74 -20.22
C SER A 180 1.57 15.73 -18.93
N ILE A 181 0.50 14.95 -18.91
CA ILE A 181 -0.35 14.75 -17.73
C ILE A 181 -0.10 13.33 -17.23
N SER A 182 0.41 13.21 -16.01
CA SER A 182 0.48 11.95 -15.28
C SER A 182 -0.57 11.99 -14.18
N SER A 183 -1.52 11.06 -14.17
CA SER A 183 -2.44 10.87 -13.06
C SER A 183 -2.16 9.53 -12.40
N THR A 184 -1.81 9.56 -11.12
CA THR A 184 -1.59 8.38 -10.29
C THR A 184 -2.72 8.32 -9.28
N ARG A 185 -3.56 7.29 -9.36
CA ARG A 185 -4.62 7.04 -8.38
C ARG A 185 -4.26 5.82 -7.55
N SER A 186 -4.09 5.98 -6.24
CA SER A 186 -3.92 4.90 -5.29
C SER A 186 -5.17 4.74 -4.44
N ASN A 187 -5.85 3.60 -4.58
CA ASN A 187 -6.96 3.21 -3.72
C ASN A 187 -6.43 2.23 -2.67
N THR A 188 -6.65 2.51 -1.40
CA THR A 188 -6.32 1.65 -0.26
C THR A 188 -7.61 1.32 0.46
N ASP A 189 -8.12 0.12 0.20
CA ASP A 189 -9.38 -0.36 0.76
C ASP A 189 -9.08 -1.45 1.79
N LEU A 190 -9.50 -1.24 3.04
CA LEU A 190 -9.44 -2.24 4.10
C LEU A 190 -10.85 -2.69 4.42
N VAL A 191 -11.09 -3.99 4.45
CA VAL A 191 -12.35 -4.58 4.95
C VAL A 191 -12.01 -5.71 5.91
N ILE A 192 -12.66 -5.71 7.08
CA ILE A 192 -12.40 -6.69 8.13
C ILE A 192 -13.62 -7.59 8.29
N PHE A 193 -13.43 -8.88 8.01
CA PHE A 193 -14.43 -9.93 8.14
C PHE A 193 -14.15 -10.80 9.36
N ILE A 194 -15.21 -11.22 10.05
CA ILE A 194 -15.12 -12.15 11.18
C ILE A 194 -16.16 -13.24 11.03
N THR A 195 -15.72 -14.48 11.25
CA THR A 195 -16.56 -15.68 11.21
C THR A 195 -16.31 -16.52 12.46
N PRO A 196 -17.20 -16.50 13.47
CA PRO A 196 -17.11 -17.45 14.58
C PRO A 196 -17.54 -18.84 14.17
N THR A 197 -16.91 -19.86 14.77
CA THR A 197 -17.33 -21.25 14.67
C THR A 197 -17.31 -21.87 16.06
N ILE A 198 -18.45 -22.36 16.51
CA ILE A 198 -18.58 -23.15 17.75
C ILE A 198 -18.11 -24.57 17.42
N LEU A 199 -17.11 -25.03 18.16
CA LEU A 199 -16.65 -26.42 18.12
C LEU A 199 -17.40 -27.19 19.21
N VAL A 200 -18.07 -28.27 18.82
CA VAL A 200 -18.75 -29.22 19.70
C VAL A 200 -18.15 -30.58 19.38
N ASP A 201 -17.26 -31.04 20.25
CA ASP A 201 -16.66 -32.37 20.26
C ASP A 201 -16.37 -32.75 21.72
#